data_AF-A0A920BZX8-F1
#
_entry.id   AF-A0A920BZX8-F1
#
_cell.length_a   1.000
_cell.length_b   1.000
_cell.length_c   1.000
_cell.angle_alpha   90.00
_cell.angle_beta   90.00
_cell.angle_gamma   90.00
#
_symmetry.space_group_name_H-M   'P 1'
#
loop_
_entity.id
_entity.type
_entity.pdbx_description
1 polymer ?
#
loop_
_entity_poly.entity_id
_entity_poly.type
_entity_poly.pdbx_seq_one_letter_code
_entity_poly.pdbx_strand_id
1 'polypeptide(L)'
;MYYSAKDQKMLLAQIQEKRKEMYLFGELYGLNAEKTIICSQELDSMMNQYYQAYQVTRNSNQSRIPRKSVNNQFVKQQKLQTAK
;
A
#
# COMPACT_ATOMS: atom_id res chain seq x y z
N MET A 1 -6.00 1.35 21.18
CA MET A 1 -4.65 1.87 21.45
C MET A 1 -4.59 3.29 20.95
N TYR A 2 -4.21 4.25 21.80
CA TYR A 2 -3.99 5.64 21.38
C TYR A 2 -2.50 5.81 21.07
N TYR A 3 -2.17 6.01 19.81
CA TYR A 3 -0.80 6.31 19.38
C TYR A 3 -0.51 7.81 19.56
N SER A 4 0.71 8.16 19.95
CA SER A 4 1.09 9.56 20.19
C SER A 4 1.21 10.33 18.87
N ALA A 5 0.97 11.65 18.90
CA ALA A 5 1.20 12.53 17.75
C ALA A 5 2.66 12.46 17.23
N LYS A 6 3.61 12.11 18.11
CA LYS A 6 5.00 11.85 17.73
C LYS A 6 5.14 10.60 16.86
N ASP A 7 4.47 9.51 17.24
CA ASP A 7 4.49 8.24 16.51
C ASP A 7 3.84 8.40 15.13
N GLN A 8 2.77 9.20 15.06
CA GLN A 8 2.12 9.58 13.81
C GLN A 8 3.10 10.27 12.86
N LYS A 9 3.87 11.25 13.36
CA LYS A 9 4.85 11.99 12.57
C LYS A 9 6.00 11.10 12.11
N MET A 10 6.47 10.19 12.97
CA MET A 10 7.51 9.22 12.62
C MET A 10 7.05 8.27 11.50
N LEU A 11 5.85 7.70 11.62
CA LEU A 11 5.31 6.81 10.59
C LEU A 11 5.12 7.52 9.25
N LEU A 12 4.66 8.78 9.26
CA LEU A 12 4.60 9.60 8.04
C LEU A 12 5.97 9.81 7.41
N ALA A 13 7.00 10.07 8.20
CA ALA A 13 8.35 10.26 7.69
C ALA A 13 8.85 8.99 6.98
N GLN A 14 8.65 7.83 7.59
CA GLN A 14 9.01 6.53 7.00
C GLN A 14 8.27 6.26 5.68
N ILE A 15 6.97 6.59 5.63
CA ILE A 15 6.16 6.52 4.42
C ILE A 15 6.74 7.39 3.29
N GLN A 16 7.15 8.61 3.59
CA GLN A 16 7.73 9.51 2.58
C GLN A 16 9.08 9.02 2.10
N GLU A 17 9.91 8.48 2.99
CA GLU A 17 11.19 7.89 2.64
C GLU A 17 11.01 6.66 1.72
N LYS A 18 10.14 5.72 2.10
CA LYS A 18 9.85 4.52 1.30
C LYS A 18 9.26 4.86 -0.07
N ARG A 19 8.47 5.92 -0.18
CA ARG A 19 7.97 6.42 -1.46
C ARG A 19 9.10 6.86 -2.38
N LYS A 20 10.12 7.56 -1.86
CA LYS A 20 11.29 7.96 -2.64
C LYS A 20 12.10 6.76 -3.09
N GLU A 21 12.25 5.75 -2.23
CA GLU A 21 12.90 4.49 -2.58
C GLU A 21 12.16 3.77 -3.73
N MET A 22 10.83 3.66 -3.66
CA MET A 22 10.04 3.04 -4.72
C MET A 22 10.17 3.78 -6.05
N TYR A 23 10.21 5.12 -6.01
CA TYR A 23 10.46 5.94 -7.19
C TYR A 23 11.82 5.63 -7.81
N LEU A 24 12.88 5.59 -6.99
CA LEU A 24 14.22 5.22 -7.44
C LEU A 24 14.27 3.81 -8.04
N PHE A 25 13.59 2.83 -7.43
CA PHE A 25 13.52 1.48 -7.97
C PHE A 25 12.73 1.39 -9.28
N GLY A 26 11.67 2.19 -9.41
CA GLY A 26 10.92 2.32 -10.66
C GLY A 26 11.77 2.86 -11.81
N GLU A 27 12.61 3.87 -11.53
CA GLU A 27 13.55 4.43 -12.51
C GLU A 27 14.69 3.46 -12.84
N LEU A 28 15.25 2.77 -11.83
CA LEU A 28 16.44 1.94 -11.99
C LEU A 28 16.15 0.53 -12.54
N TYR A 29 15.07 -0.10 -12.08
CA TYR A 29 14.73 -1.49 -12.38
C TYR A 29 13.45 -1.63 -13.19
N GLY A 30 12.64 -0.57 -13.31
CA GLY A 30 11.31 -0.63 -13.88
C GLY A 30 10.24 -1.05 -12.86
N LEU A 31 8.98 -0.78 -13.19
CA LEU A 31 7.84 -1.04 -12.29
C LEU A 31 7.51 -2.53 -12.11
N ASN A 32 7.88 -3.36 -13.08
CA ASN A 32 7.63 -4.81 -13.03
C ASN A 32 8.79 -5.59 -12.37
N ALA A 33 9.87 -4.93 -11.99
CA ALA A 33 10.95 -5.58 -11.27
C ALA A 33 10.47 -6.01 -9.89
N GLU A 34 10.87 -7.20 -9.47
CA GLU A 34 10.53 -7.78 -8.16
C GLU A 34 10.83 -6.81 -7.01
N LYS A 35 11.99 -6.13 -7.06
CA LYS A 35 12.38 -5.12 -6.06
C LYS A 35 11.39 -3.95 -5.97
N THR A 36 10.93 -3.45 -7.12
CA THR A 36 9.96 -2.35 -7.18
C THR A 36 8.58 -2.81 -6.70
N ILE A 37 8.18 -4.03 -7.05
CA ILE A 37 6.94 -4.65 -6.58
C ILE A 37 6.95 -4.81 -5.06
N ILE A 38 8.00 -5.40 -4.49
CA ILE A 38 8.16 -5.56 -3.04
C ILE A 38 8.12 -4.19 -2.35
N CYS A 39 8.89 -3.22 -2.85
CA CYS A 39 8.91 -1.87 -2.31
C CYS A 39 7.51 -1.22 -2.32
N SER A 40 6.73 -1.43 -3.38
CA SER A 40 5.35 -0.94 -3.47
C SER A 40 4.41 -1.59 -2.44
N GLN A 41 4.56 -2.89 -2.18
CA GLN A 41 3.77 -3.63 -1.19
C GLN A 41 4.09 -3.17 0.23
N GLU A 42 5.37 -2.95 0.53
CA GLU A 42 5.82 -2.41 1.82
C GLU A 42 5.27 -1.00 2.05
N LEU A 43 5.32 -0.14 1.04
CA LEU A 43 4.74 1.20 1.10
C LEU A 43 3.24 1.16 1.35
N ASP A 44 2.50 0.29 0.65
CA ASP A 44 1.05 0.11 0.85
C ASP A 44 0.73 -0.37 2.28
N SER A 45 1.50 -1.32 2.81
CA SER A 45 1.35 -1.80 4.19
C SER A 45 1.51 -0.67 5.22
N MET A 46 2.55 0.15 5.10
CA MET A 46 2.76 1.28 6.01
C MET A 46 1.64 2.33 5.89
N MET A 47 1.17 2.62 4.68
CA MET A 47 0.03 3.51 4.45
C MET A 47 -1.25 2.98 5.10
N ASN A 48 -1.50 1.68 4.99
CA ASN A 48 -2.64 1.04 5.63
C ASN A 48 -2.55 1.09 7.15
N GLN A 49 -1.37 0.84 7.74
CA GLN A 49 -1.14 0.97 9.17
C GLN A 49 -1.41 2.40 9.65
N TYR A 50 -0.90 3.40 8.90
CA TYR A 50 -1.15 4.80 9.21
C TYR A 50 -2.64 5.14 9.14
N TYR A 51 -3.35 4.67 8.11
CA TYR A 51 -4.78 4.89 7.98
C TYR A 51 -5.58 4.28 9.14
N GLN A 52 -5.28 3.03 9.49
CA GLN A 52 -5.92 2.32 10.59
C GLN A 52 -5.68 2.99 11.94
N ALA A 53 -4.44 3.43 12.20
CA ALA A 53 -4.05 3.99 13.48
C ALA A 53 -4.51 5.45 13.68
N TYR A 54 -4.58 6.26 12.62
CA TYR A 54 -4.73 7.71 12.75
C TYR A 54 -5.87 8.34 11.93
N GLN A 55 -6.49 7.63 10.98
CA GLN A 55 -7.58 8.18 10.16
C GLN A 55 -8.98 7.64 10.53
N VAL A 56 -9.08 6.47 11.16
CA VAL A 56 -10.36 5.89 11.60
C VAL A 56 -11.08 6.80 12.61
N THR A 57 -10.35 7.61 13.37
CA THR A 57 -10.91 8.49 14.42
C THR A 57 -11.50 9.81 13.88
N ARG A 58 -11.21 10.19 12.61
CA ARG A 58 -11.49 11.56 12.15
C ARG A 58 -12.84 11.74 11.44
N ASN A 59 -13.50 10.69 10.93
CA ASN A 59 -14.72 10.84 10.13
C ASN A 59 -15.70 9.65 10.28
N SER A 60 -16.78 9.84 11.05
CA SER A 60 -18.00 9.04 10.91
C SER A 60 -18.77 9.32 9.61
N ASN A 61 -18.38 10.33 8.81
CA ASN A 61 -19.18 10.82 7.69
C ASN A 61 -18.42 11.10 6.37
N GLN A 62 -17.23 10.53 6.12
CA GLN A 62 -16.56 10.77 4.84
C GLN A 62 -15.94 9.51 4.23
N SER A 63 -16.66 9.02 3.21
CA SER A 63 -16.25 8.14 2.13
C SER A 63 -15.07 7.22 2.46
N ARG A 64 -15.41 5.99 2.88
CA ARG A 64 -14.58 4.81 2.66
C ARG A 64 -14.02 4.93 1.24
N ILE A 65 -12.73 5.21 1.07
CA ILE A 65 -12.09 4.94 -0.21
C ILE A 65 -12.42 3.47 -0.45
N PRO A 66 -13.16 3.11 -1.52
CA PRO A 66 -13.43 1.71 -1.79
C PRO A 66 -12.06 1.07 -1.80
N ARG A 67 -11.80 0.09 -0.91
CA ARG A 67 -10.74 -0.89 -1.14
C ARG A 67 -10.99 -1.28 -2.58
N LYS A 68 -10.15 -0.81 -3.52
CA LYS A 68 -10.31 -1.22 -4.91
C LYS A 68 -10.21 -2.73 -4.79
N SER A 69 -11.33 -3.42 -5.01
CA SER A 69 -11.31 -4.83 -5.32
C SER A 69 -10.35 -4.87 -6.49
N VAL A 70 -9.12 -5.29 -6.22
CA VAL A 70 -8.13 -5.46 -7.26
C VAL A 70 -8.70 -6.61 -8.06
N ASN A 71 -9.47 -6.26 -9.09
CA ASN A 71 -9.99 -7.20 -10.05
C ASN A 71 -8.79 -7.61 -10.90
N ASN A 72 -7.87 -8.37 -10.29
CA ASN A 72 -6.67 -8.88 -10.90
C ASN A 72 -7.15 -9.86 -11.98
N GLN A 73 -7.26 -9.38 -13.22
CA GLN A 73 -7.55 -10.20 -14.39
C GLN A 73 -6.56 -11.37 -14.51
N PHE A 74 -5.35 -11.23 -13.95
CA PHE A 74 -4.37 -12.30 -13.79
C PHE A 74 -4.87 -13.52 -13.00
N VAL A 75 -5.66 -13.34 -11.93
CA VAL A 75 -6.17 -14.48 -11.12
C VAL A 75 -7.24 -15.26 -11.88
N LYS A 76 -7.98 -14.60 -12.79
CA LYS A 76 -8.99 -15.27 -13.63
C LYS A 76 -8.36 -16.19 -14.68
N GLN A 77 -7.16 -15.89 -15.19
CA GLN A 77 -6.53 -16.72 -16.21
C GLN A 77 -5.95 -18.04 -15.67
N GLN A 78 -5.58 -18.12 -14.39
CA GLN A 78 -5.10 -19.39 -13.80
C GLN A 78 -6.22 -20.42 -13.58
N LYS A 79 -7.48 -20.00 -13.36
CA LYS A 79 -8.60 -20.93 -13.13
C LYS A 79 -9.15 -21.60 -14.40
N LEU A 80 -8.69 -21.20 -15.59
CA LEU A 80 -9.13 -21.77 -16.88
C LEU A 80 -8.18 -22.82 -17.45
N GLN A 81 -7.02 -23.07 -16.82
CA GLN A 81 -6.02 -24.03 -17.32
C GLN A 81 -5.96 -25.35 -16.53
N THR A 82 -6.69 -25.47 -15.42
CA THR A 82 -6.76 -26.71 -14.62
C THR A 82 -8.04 -27.53 -14.84
N ALA A 83 -8.84 -27.19 -15.87
CA ALA A 83 -9.92 -28.04 -16.35
C ALA A 83 -9.52 -28.65 -17.70
N LYS A 84 -8.71 -29.70 -17.65
CA LYS A 84 -8.62 -30.72 -18.69
C LYS A 84 -8.75 -32.08 -18.02
#